data_AF-A0A1I0NQ19-F1
#
_entry.id   AF-A0A1I0NQ19-F1
#
_cell.length_a   1.000
_cell.length_b   1.000
_cell.length_c   1.000
_cell.angle_alpha   90.00
_cell.angle_beta   90.00
_cell.angle_gamma   90.00
#
_symmetry.space_group_name_H-M   'P 1'
#
loop_
_entity.id
_entity.type
_entity.pdbx_description
1 polymer ?
#
loop_
_entity_poly.entity_id
_entity_poly.type
_entity_poly.pdbx_seq_one_letter_code
_entity_poly.pdbx_strand_id
1 'polypeptide(L)'
;MGERIRVTGEGCLRKRNKKAIIVTAIIMLIGILLVLAGFFGGWFISLFSKDFDYKNIQPDDLGKSVRTDIFVYYDDIDIENKTLQFLGDMNSEDYMFILLDLSALSEEDKALYYSRTATYMTIQGTLRAVDDAEYQETIESRYMLYEDLLYEKLNDPENNYSEEEKAEKMETYHQYLSDSVIPYCIELESVSGFDWTPFIPAGVIVFLLALIFEICFVFKLKKRIVLPIVFGLMIVIPAVMFFDHVRTILSINKVSDDLYTMKNYECTDTAGMLNSNATDINGLMDWIMADHFYGMPNPIDADFDFGCSTFAAVTPEGDHVFGRNFDFPETDTLLIYSHPDGAYESIGMADLGVFGVGHTYPISPDSPLGEIVMMISPYIVVDGMNEMGVGVGILQLNVEETHQDNGKPDLLVFCAIRGILDNCASVDESLTFLDSYDIHSDTECDYHLFITDTSGRYVVVEWLDGEMVVTERPSCTNSIVAPGEFYDMGYPDGRLGTIDACLEEDPVVTEQEAMGILELVQNEDGMTEWSCVYNLDDFTVTVCLDGDYANPYTFSAEEFR
;
A
#
# COMPACT_ATOMS: atom_id res chain seq x y z
N MET A 1 -72.68 -10.96 -60.85
CA MET A 1 -71.40 -11.30 -61.51
C MET A 1 -70.89 -10.03 -62.15
N GLY A 2 -69.86 -9.43 -61.56
CA GLY A 2 -69.40 -8.08 -61.86
C GLY A 2 -68.40 -7.66 -60.78
N GLU A 3 -67.22 -8.27 -60.84
CA GLU A 3 -66.07 -7.95 -59.99
C GLU A 3 -65.71 -6.48 -60.14
N ARG A 4 -65.45 -5.83 -59.00
CA ARG A 4 -64.75 -4.54 -58.97
C ARG A 4 -63.48 -4.74 -58.16
N ILE A 5 -62.37 -4.90 -58.88
CA ILE A 5 -61.01 -4.84 -58.35
C ILE A 5 -60.83 -3.46 -57.69
N ARG A 6 -60.34 -3.43 -56.44
CA ARG A 6 -59.55 -2.30 -55.96
C ARG A 6 -58.25 -2.80 -55.35
N VAL A 7 -57.23 -2.46 -56.12
CA VAL A 7 -55.79 -2.52 -55.92
C VAL A 7 -55.38 -2.11 -54.51
N THR A 8 -54.49 -2.93 -53.96
CA THR A 8 -53.63 -2.74 -52.80
C THR A 8 -52.92 -1.38 -52.81
N GLY A 9 -53.08 -0.61 -51.74
CA GLY A 9 -52.33 0.62 -51.49
C GLY A 9 -51.74 0.62 -50.09
N GLU A 10 -50.41 0.52 -50.06
CA GLU A 10 -49.51 1.05 -49.04
C GLU A 10 -49.47 0.36 -47.66
N GLY A 11 -48.46 -0.50 -47.51
CA GLY A 11 -47.89 -0.84 -46.21
C GLY A 11 -47.41 0.42 -45.50
N CYS A 12 -48.16 0.84 -44.48
CA CYS A 12 -47.75 1.88 -43.54
C CYS A 12 -46.65 1.31 -42.63
N LEU A 13 -45.40 1.35 -43.11
CA LEU A 13 -44.23 1.42 -42.23
C LEU A 13 -44.33 2.75 -41.47
N ARG A 14 -45.00 2.69 -40.33
CA ARG A 14 -45.19 3.81 -39.40
C ARG A 14 -43.82 4.46 -39.13
N LYS A 15 -43.65 5.72 -39.56
CA LYS A 15 -42.40 6.51 -39.49
C LYS A 15 -41.68 6.29 -38.15
N ARG A 16 -40.43 5.80 -38.21
CA ARG A 16 -39.43 5.90 -37.13
C ARG A 16 -39.44 7.34 -36.59
N ASN A 17 -39.59 7.52 -35.28
CA ASN A 17 -39.59 8.85 -34.68
C ASN A 17 -38.15 9.40 -34.63
N LYS A 18 -37.64 9.87 -35.78
CA LYS A 18 -36.26 10.34 -35.95
C LYS A 18 -35.83 11.36 -34.88
N LYS A 19 -36.78 12.17 -34.39
CA LYS A 19 -36.54 13.13 -33.32
C LYS A 19 -36.20 12.46 -31.99
N ALA A 20 -36.84 11.34 -31.65
CA ALA A 20 -36.57 10.62 -30.40
C ALA A 20 -35.17 9.98 -30.42
N ILE A 21 -34.73 9.44 -31.56
CA ILE A 21 -33.40 8.85 -31.74
C ILE A 21 -32.31 9.93 -31.63
N ILE A 22 -32.53 11.09 -32.25
CA ILE A 22 -31.59 12.22 -32.15
C ILE A 22 -31.46 12.68 -30.69
N VAL A 23 -32.58 12.76 -29.96
CA VAL A 23 -32.56 13.15 -28.55
C VAL A 23 -31.86 12.11 -27.67
N THR A 24 -32.09 10.80 -27.86
CA THR A 24 -31.38 9.77 -27.08
C THR A 24 -29.88 9.74 -27.40
N ALA A 25 -29.49 9.94 -28.66
CA ALA A 25 -28.09 10.06 -29.05
C ALA A 25 -27.39 11.26 -28.38
N ILE A 26 -28.07 12.41 -28.29
CA ILE A 26 -27.54 13.58 -27.57
C ILE A 26 -27.40 13.29 -26.07
N ILE A 27 -28.37 12.61 -25.45
CA ILE A 27 -28.29 12.27 -24.02
C ILE A 27 -27.19 11.22 -23.75
N MET A 28 -26.99 10.25 -24.65
CA MET A 28 -25.86 9.33 -24.56
C MET A 28 -24.53 10.08 -24.63
N LEU A 29 -24.41 11.05 -25.55
CA LEU A 29 -23.22 11.90 -25.64
C LEU A 29 -22.99 12.71 -24.35
N ILE A 30 -24.07 13.23 -23.73
CA ILE A 30 -23.98 13.90 -22.42
C ILE A 30 -23.50 12.93 -21.35
N GLY A 31 -24.01 11.70 -21.31
CA GLY A 31 -23.54 10.67 -20.38
C GLY A 31 -22.05 10.37 -20.53
N ILE A 32 -21.58 10.20 -21.78
CA ILE A 32 -20.16 10.01 -22.09
C ILE A 32 -19.33 11.22 -21.62
N LEU A 33 -19.79 12.45 -21.91
CA LEU A 33 -19.09 13.67 -21.50
C LEU A 33 -19.02 13.81 -19.96
N LEU A 34 -20.04 13.35 -19.23
CA LEU A 34 -20.02 13.33 -17.77
C LEU A 34 -19.02 12.28 -17.23
N VAL A 35 -18.97 11.09 -17.84
CA VAL A 35 -17.94 10.08 -17.48
C VAL A 35 -16.54 10.63 -17.74
N LEU A 36 -16.31 11.23 -18.91
CA LEU A 36 -15.04 11.86 -19.23
C LEU A 36 -14.72 13.03 -18.29
N ALA A 37 -15.70 13.81 -17.88
CA ALA A 37 -15.51 14.87 -16.88
C ALA A 37 -15.19 14.30 -15.50
N GLY A 38 -15.71 13.12 -15.15
CA GLY A 38 -15.36 12.44 -13.90
C GLY A 38 -13.90 11.95 -13.87
N PHE A 39 -13.45 11.27 -14.94
CA PHE A 39 -12.07 10.78 -15.05
C PHE A 39 -11.03 11.89 -15.26
N PHE A 40 -11.36 12.88 -16.09
CA PHE A 40 -10.40 13.90 -16.53
C PHE A 40 -10.70 15.28 -15.96
N GLY A 41 -11.66 15.42 -15.05
CA GLY A 41 -12.07 16.73 -14.52
C GLY A 41 -10.95 17.45 -13.78
N GLY A 42 -10.22 16.73 -12.92
CA GLY A 42 -9.02 17.25 -12.25
C GLY A 42 -7.93 17.65 -13.25
N TRP A 43 -7.67 16.81 -14.26
CA TRP A 43 -6.72 17.11 -15.34
C TRP A 43 -7.14 18.31 -16.20
N PHE A 44 -8.44 18.48 -16.48
CA PHE A 44 -8.96 19.65 -17.19
C PHE A 44 -8.81 20.91 -16.35
N ILE A 45 -9.01 20.87 -15.03
CA ILE A 45 -8.69 21.99 -14.15
C ILE A 45 -7.18 22.27 -14.23
N SER A 46 -6.32 21.25 -14.15
CA SER A 46 -4.86 21.36 -14.28
C SER A 46 -4.41 22.16 -15.52
N LEU A 47 -5.07 21.94 -16.67
CA LEU A 47 -4.79 22.68 -17.91
C LEU A 47 -5.09 24.20 -17.85
N PHE A 48 -5.88 24.65 -16.86
CA PHE A 48 -6.31 26.04 -16.70
C PHE A 48 -5.94 26.66 -15.35
N SER A 49 -5.61 25.84 -14.35
CA SER A 49 -5.04 26.29 -13.09
C SER A 49 -3.64 26.82 -13.35
N LYS A 50 -3.37 28.00 -12.82
CA LYS A 50 -2.00 28.49 -12.69
C LYS A 50 -1.62 28.23 -11.25
N ASP A 51 -0.50 27.56 -11.05
CA ASP A 51 0.08 27.42 -9.72
C ASP A 51 0.25 28.79 -9.08
N PHE A 52 0.26 28.78 -7.75
CA PHE A 52 0.58 29.95 -6.96
C PHE A 52 1.90 30.56 -7.46
N ASP A 53 1.86 31.82 -7.90
CA ASP A 53 3.01 32.51 -8.50
C ASP A 53 3.99 32.98 -7.42
N TYR A 54 4.65 32.01 -6.79
CA TYR A 54 5.58 32.23 -5.70
C TYR A 54 6.80 33.06 -6.13
N LYS A 55 7.14 33.05 -7.42
CA LYS A 55 8.29 33.79 -7.98
C LYS A 55 8.06 35.31 -8.02
N ASN A 56 6.81 35.79 -7.90
CA ASN A 56 6.47 37.20 -8.05
C ASN A 56 5.85 37.85 -6.81
N ILE A 57 5.92 37.22 -5.63
CA ILE A 57 5.40 37.79 -4.38
C ILE A 57 6.06 39.15 -4.10
N GLN A 58 5.25 40.21 -4.00
CA GLN A 58 5.71 41.54 -3.62
C GLN A 58 5.46 41.80 -2.13
N PRO A 59 6.23 42.68 -1.48
CA PRO A 59 5.96 43.09 -0.09
C PRO A 59 4.53 43.59 0.15
N ASP A 60 3.93 44.22 -0.87
CA ASP A 60 2.54 44.71 -0.81
C ASP A 60 1.49 43.57 -0.83
N ASP A 61 1.87 42.32 -1.12
CA ASP A 61 0.97 41.16 -1.14
C ASP A 61 0.80 40.51 0.23
N LEU A 62 1.69 40.82 1.18
CA LEU A 62 1.58 40.38 2.55
C LEU A 62 0.32 40.97 3.22
N GLY A 63 -0.42 40.13 3.95
CA GLY A 63 -1.69 40.45 4.57
C GLY A 63 -2.88 40.48 3.61
N LYS A 64 -2.71 40.16 2.32
CA LYS A 64 -3.83 39.99 1.39
C LYS A 64 -4.34 38.56 1.41
N SER A 65 -5.64 38.43 1.17
CA SER A 65 -6.24 37.13 0.90
C SER A 65 -5.76 36.59 -0.45
N VAL A 66 -5.25 35.37 -0.42
CA VAL A 66 -4.87 34.55 -1.57
C VAL A 66 -5.93 33.49 -1.76
N ARG A 67 -6.36 33.30 -3.00
CA ARG A 67 -7.19 32.16 -3.39
C ARG A 67 -6.58 31.55 -4.64
N THR A 68 -6.14 30.30 -4.53
CA THR A 68 -5.41 29.62 -5.60
C THR A 68 -5.73 28.14 -5.59
N ASP A 69 -5.59 27.52 -6.75
CA ASP A 69 -5.59 26.07 -6.85
C ASP A 69 -4.16 25.58 -6.59
N ILE A 70 -4.03 24.48 -5.86
CA ILE A 70 -2.78 23.78 -5.58
C ILE A 70 -2.94 22.31 -5.91
N PHE A 71 -1.86 21.67 -6.33
CA PHE A 71 -1.77 20.22 -6.37
C PHE A 71 -1.34 19.74 -4.98
N VAL A 72 -2.22 19.06 -4.26
CA VAL A 72 -1.98 18.68 -2.87
C VAL A 72 -0.89 17.62 -2.82
N TYR A 73 0.27 18.04 -2.35
CA TYR A 73 1.46 17.23 -2.16
C TYR A 73 2.30 17.99 -1.14
N TYR A 74 2.63 17.35 -0.02
CA TYR A 74 3.12 18.06 1.15
C TYR A 74 4.12 17.22 1.93
N ASP A 75 5.02 17.90 2.65
CA ASP A 75 5.81 17.29 3.72
C ASP A 75 5.05 17.51 5.04
N ASP A 76 4.77 16.43 5.77
CA ASP A 76 4.12 16.50 7.08
C ASP A 76 5.17 16.74 8.16
N ILE A 77 5.45 18.02 8.38
CA ILE A 77 6.41 18.46 9.39
C ILE A 77 5.78 18.34 10.80
N ASP A 78 6.59 17.97 11.79
CA ASP A 78 6.22 17.95 13.21
C ASP A 78 6.07 19.38 13.78
N ILE A 79 5.10 20.12 13.25
CA ILE A 79 4.66 21.41 13.75
C ILE A 79 3.14 21.42 13.79
N GLU A 80 2.58 21.61 14.98
CA GLU A 80 1.13 21.51 15.20
C GLU A 80 0.32 22.35 14.20
N ASN A 81 -0.56 21.69 13.46
CA ASN A 81 -1.45 22.29 12.44
C ASN A 81 -0.72 23.00 11.28
N LYS A 82 0.53 22.65 10.97
CA LYS A 82 1.25 23.21 9.82
C LYS A 82 1.81 22.11 8.94
N THR A 83 1.96 22.42 7.66
CA THR A 83 2.51 21.50 6.67
C THR A 83 3.26 22.28 5.59
N LEU A 84 4.22 21.66 4.93
CA LEU A 84 4.92 22.25 3.79
C LEU A 84 4.27 21.78 2.50
N GLN A 85 3.56 22.67 1.83
CA GLN A 85 2.90 22.38 0.56
C GLN A 85 3.84 22.62 -0.62
N PHE A 86 3.95 21.64 -1.50
CA PHE A 86 4.68 21.72 -2.76
C PHE A 86 4.07 22.74 -3.72
N LEU A 87 4.93 23.47 -4.42
CA LEU A 87 4.60 24.47 -5.42
C LEU A 87 5.44 24.24 -6.68
N GLY A 88 4.78 24.03 -7.81
CA GLY A 88 5.43 23.92 -9.12
C GLY A 88 4.95 22.70 -9.90
N ASP A 89 5.73 22.33 -10.92
CA ASP A 89 5.51 21.13 -11.72
C ASP A 89 6.44 20.02 -11.21
N MET A 90 5.87 18.87 -10.83
CA MET A 90 6.63 17.69 -10.38
C MET A 90 7.62 17.20 -11.45
N ASN A 91 7.41 17.52 -12.72
CA ASN A 91 8.31 17.16 -13.82
C ASN A 91 9.42 18.20 -14.07
N SER A 92 9.53 19.21 -13.21
CA SER A 92 10.52 20.28 -13.34
C SER A 92 11.43 20.35 -12.12
N GLU A 93 12.71 20.64 -12.32
CA GLU A 93 13.70 20.88 -11.25
C GLU A 93 13.45 22.21 -10.48
N ASP A 94 12.35 22.91 -10.79
CA ASP A 94 12.11 24.31 -10.45
C ASP A 94 10.89 24.43 -9.52
N TYR A 95 10.85 23.58 -8.48
CA TYR A 95 9.82 23.53 -7.46
C TYR A 95 10.25 24.18 -6.15
N MET A 96 9.27 24.44 -5.28
CA MET A 96 9.43 25.11 -4.01
C MET A 96 8.39 24.61 -3.01
N PHE A 97 8.61 24.79 -1.71
CA PHE A 97 7.65 24.52 -0.67
C PHE A 97 7.22 25.81 0.04
N ILE A 98 5.94 25.89 0.37
CA ILE A 98 5.37 26.99 1.18
C ILE A 98 4.75 26.42 2.45
N LEU A 99 4.92 27.12 3.56
CA LEU A 99 4.26 26.75 4.80
C LEU A 99 2.76 27.05 4.69
N LEU A 100 1.92 26.08 5.01
CA LEU A 100 0.49 26.28 5.22
C LEU A 100 0.20 26.17 6.72
N ASP A 101 -0.60 27.11 7.23
CA ASP A 101 -1.11 27.07 8.59
C ASP A 101 -2.59 26.71 8.55
N LEU A 102 -2.91 25.51 9.05
CA LEU A 102 -4.24 24.90 9.05
C LEU A 102 -4.98 25.16 10.36
N SER A 103 -4.41 25.91 11.32
CA SER A 103 -4.95 26.09 12.67
C SER A 103 -6.38 26.64 12.70
N ALA A 104 -6.76 27.43 11.69
CA ALA A 104 -8.08 28.03 11.58
C ALA A 104 -9.10 27.14 10.85
N LEU A 105 -8.68 26.03 10.24
CA LEU A 105 -9.56 25.07 9.60
C LEU A 105 -10.30 24.21 10.62
N SER A 106 -11.49 23.74 10.25
CA SER A 106 -12.18 22.70 11.02
C SER A 106 -11.50 21.34 10.85
N GLU A 107 -11.69 20.42 11.78
CA GLU A 107 -11.16 19.04 11.65
C GLU A 107 -11.64 18.34 10.37
N GLU A 108 -12.86 18.64 9.91
CA GLU A 108 -13.39 18.14 8.64
C GLU A 108 -12.64 18.71 7.43
N ASP A 109 -12.28 20.00 7.47
CA ASP A 109 -11.52 20.66 6.40
C ASP A 109 -10.04 20.23 6.38
N LYS A 110 -9.44 19.96 7.55
CA LYS A 110 -8.10 19.37 7.65
C LYS A 110 -8.10 17.96 7.05
N ALA A 111 -9.04 17.11 7.46
CA ALA A 111 -9.20 15.77 6.89
C ALA A 111 -9.46 15.84 5.37
N LEU A 112 -10.21 16.84 4.89
CA LEU A 112 -10.44 17.06 3.47
C LEU A 112 -9.15 17.46 2.72
N TYR A 113 -8.27 18.25 3.34
CA TYR A 113 -6.97 18.59 2.78
C TYR A 113 -6.12 17.33 2.62
N TYR A 114 -5.92 16.57 3.71
CA TYR A 114 -5.08 15.37 3.72
C TYR A 114 -5.63 14.24 2.84
N SER A 115 -6.96 14.08 2.74
CA SER A 115 -7.58 13.09 1.84
C SER A 115 -7.47 13.42 0.34
N ARG A 116 -6.91 14.59 -0.03
CA ARG A 116 -6.80 15.05 -1.41
C ARG A 116 -5.39 14.96 -1.98
N THR A 117 -4.47 14.26 -1.33
CA THR A 117 -3.13 13.96 -1.85
C THR A 117 -3.15 13.53 -3.32
N ALA A 118 -2.19 14.04 -4.09
CA ALA A 118 -2.07 13.85 -5.54
C ALA A 118 -3.27 14.33 -6.37
N THR A 119 -4.10 15.24 -5.83
CA THR A 119 -5.20 15.87 -6.56
C THR A 119 -5.20 17.39 -6.41
N TYR A 120 -5.95 18.09 -7.27
CA TYR A 120 -6.07 19.55 -7.18
C TYR A 120 -7.16 19.97 -6.19
N MET A 121 -6.85 20.96 -5.36
CA MET A 121 -7.81 21.64 -4.49
C MET A 121 -7.66 23.15 -4.55
N THR A 122 -8.74 23.89 -4.29
CA THR A 122 -8.66 25.34 -4.10
C THR A 122 -8.44 25.63 -2.62
N ILE A 123 -7.36 26.34 -2.30
CA ILE A 123 -7.13 26.91 -0.97
C ILE A 123 -7.46 28.40 -0.97
N GLN A 124 -7.93 28.89 0.17
CA GLN A 124 -8.08 30.31 0.43
C GLN A 124 -7.52 30.63 1.82
N GLY A 125 -6.70 31.66 1.90
CA GLY A 125 -6.07 32.08 3.14
C GLY A 125 -5.45 33.46 3.04
N THR A 126 -4.72 33.86 4.07
CA THR A 126 -3.97 35.13 4.09
C THR A 126 -2.48 34.85 3.99
N LEU A 127 -1.81 35.51 3.03
CA LEU A 127 -0.35 35.38 2.86
C LEU A 127 0.37 36.23 3.89
N ARG A 128 1.34 35.65 4.60
CA ARG A 128 2.24 36.37 5.51
C ARG A 128 3.70 35.96 5.32
N ALA A 129 4.60 36.79 5.81
CA ALA A 129 5.99 36.41 5.96
C ALA A 129 6.15 35.49 7.18
N VAL A 130 7.05 34.53 7.08
CA VAL A 130 7.52 33.71 8.20
C VAL A 130 8.65 34.47 8.89
N ASP A 131 8.67 34.47 10.22
CA ASP A 131 9.77 35.08 10.97
C ASP A 131 10.96 34.11 11.09
N ASP A 132 12.13 34.64 11.49
CA ASP A 132 13.35 33.84 11.54
C ASP A 132 13.22 32.62 12.47
N ALA A 133 12.44 32.71 13.56
CA ALA A 133 12.30 31.60 14.50
C ALA A 133 11.42 30.49 13.93
N GLU A 134 10.25 30.85 13.38
CA GLU A 134 9.34 29.90 12.74
C GLU A 134 9.96 29.28 11.48
N TYR A 135 10.77 30.04 10.73
CA TYR A 135 11.48 29.51 9.57
C TYR A 135 12.51 28.46 10.01
N GLN A 136 13.32 28.75 11.05
CA GLN A 136 14.27 27.74 11.57
C GLN A 136 13.55 26.50 12.09
N GLU A 137 12.46 26.65 12.85
CA GLU A 137 11.65 25.53 13.33
C GLU A 137 11.12 24.67 12.16
N THR A 138 10.63 25.31 11.09
CA THR A 138 10.16 24.63 9.87
C THR A 138 11.28 23.83 9.20
N ILE A 139 12.46 24.43 9.08
CA ILE A 139 13.62 23.79 8.46
C ILE A 139 14.15 22.64 9.33
N GLU A 140 14.25 22.81 10.65
CA GLU A 140 14.68 21.76 11.58
C GLU A 140 13.71 20.57 11.55
N SER A 141 12.41 20.83 11.58
CA SER A 141 11.39 19.78 11.47
C SER A 141 11.48 19.02 10.14
N ARG A 142 11.69 19.74 9.04
CA ARG A 142 11.90 19.13 7.73
C ARG A 142 13.20 18.34 7.65
N TYR A 143 14.27 18.78 8.32
CA TYR A 143 15.51 18.00 8.36
C TYR A 143 15.29 16.68 9.07
N MET A 144 14.64 16.69 10.24
CA MET A 144 14.34 15.46 10.99
C MET A 144 13.52 14.48 10.15
N LEU A 145 12.56 14.97 9.36
CA LEU A 145 11.75 14.12 8.46
C LEU A 145 12.59 13.35 7.42
N TYR A 146 13.72 13.89 6.98
CA TYR A 146 14.57 13.28 5.94
C TYR A 146 15.95 12.85 6.45
N GLU A 147 16.24 13.02 7.75
CA GLU A 147 17.57 12.79 8.31
C GLU A 147 17.95 11.31 8.22
N ASP A 148 17.03 10.42 8.59
CA ASP A 148 17.25 8.97 8.60
C ASP A 148 17.47 8.43 7.18
N LEU A 149 16.58 8.76 6.25
CA LEU A 149 16.69 8.39 4.83
C LEU A 149 18.04 8.82 4.22
N LEU A 150 18.49 10.04 4.54
CA LEU A 150 19.77 10.52 4.06
C LEU A 150 20.95 9.86 4.78
N TYR A 151 20.83 9.64 6.08
CA TYR A 151 21.86 8.97 6.87
C TYR A 151 22.12 7.55 6.34
N GLU A 152 21.08 6.80 6.04
CA GLU A 152 21.17 5.48 5.39
C GLU A 152 21.89 5.57 4.05
N LYS A 153 21.42 6.46 3.16
CA LYS A 153 22.03 6.67 1.84
C LYS A 153 23.50 7.09 1.88
N LEU A 154 23.90 7.88 2.86
CA LEU A 154 25.30 8.32 3.01
C LEU A 154 26.19 7.25 3.64
N ASN A 155 25.61 6.34 4.44
CA ASN A 155 26.33 5.24 5.07
C ASN A 155 26.26 3.93 4.29
N ASP A 156 25.52 3.92 3.19
CA ASP A 156 25.52 2.86 2.20
C ASP A 156 26.98 2.51 1.77
N PRO A 157 27.41 1.26 2.00
CA PRO A 157 28.75 0.78 1.67
C PRO A 157 29.12 0.92 0.18
N GLU A 158 28.15 0.91 -0.74
CA GLU A 158 28.39 1.03 -2.19
C GLU A 158 28.92 2.41 -2.58
N ASN A 159 28.44 3.44 -1.88
CA ASN A 159 28.83 4.82 -2.12
C ASN A 159 30.29 5.11 -1.71
N ASN A 160 30.83 4.34 -0.77
CA ASN A 160 32.22 4.41 -0.28
C ASN A 160 32.69 5.85 0.03
N TYR A 161 31.80 6.67 0.61
CA TYR A 161 32.12 8.03 1.03
C TYR A 161 32.99 8.01 2.29
N SER A 162 34.03 8.83 2.30
CA SER A 162 34.74 9.15 3.53
C SER A 162 33.86 9.97 4.48
N GLU A 163 34.15 9.95 5.78
CA GLU A 163 33.41 10.74 6.78
C GLU A 163 33.38 12.25 6.46
N GLU A 164 34.42 12.76 5.79
CA GLU A 164 34.46 14.16 5.34
C GLU A 164 33.49 14.41 4.16
N GLU A 165 33.38 13.46 3.22
CA GLU A 165 32.44 13.52 2.10
C GLU A 165 30.98 13.34 2.56
N LYS A 166 30.73 12.48 3.55
CA LYS A 166 29.41 12.33 4.16
C LYS A 166 28.95 13.64 4.80
N ALA A 167 29.82 14.27 5.58
CA ALA A 167 29.52 15.57 6.21
C ALA A 167 29.26 16.67 5.17
N GLU A 168 30.06 16.73 4.09
CA GLU A 168 29.84 17.71 3.00
C GLU A 168 28.51 17.48 2.27
N LYS A 169 28.15 16.22 2.01
CA LYS A 169 26.87 15.86 1.37
C LYS A 169 25.68 16.14 2.28
N MET A 170 25.80 15.86 3.57
CA MET A 170 24.79 16.20 4.57
C MET A 170 24.55 17.70 4.62
N GLU A 171 25.60 18.51 4.68
CA GLU A 171 25.49 19.97 4.64
C GLU A 171 24.86 20.46 3.32
N THR A 172 25.24 19.86 2.19
CA THR A 172 24.67 20.18 0.87
C THR A 172 23.18 19.86 0.81
N TYR A 173 22.75 18.75 1.39
CA TYR A 173 21.34 18.35 1.40
C TYR A 173 20.51 19.22 2.35
N HIS A 174 21.00 19.51 3.55
CA HIS A 174 20.38 20.48 4.44
C HIS A 174 20.21 21.83 3.73
N GLN A 175 21.25 22.31 3.04
CA GLN A 175 21.16 23.53 2.25
C GLN A 175 20.08 23.43 1.16
N TYR A 176 19.97 22.29 0.47
CA TYR A 176 18.93 22.04 -0.54
C TYR A 176 17.51 22.03 0.04
N LEU A 177 17.30 21.34 1.16
CA LEU A 177 16.04 21.31 1.88
C LEU A 177 15.64 22.71 2.38
N SER A 178 16.61 23.51 2.81
CA SER A 178 16.36 24.90 3.20
C SER A 178 16.05 25.80 2.01
N ASP A 179 16.84 25.72 0.94
CA ASP A 179 16.70 26.57 -0.25
C ASP A 179 15.40 26.29 -1.02
N SER A 180 14.79 25.12 -0.78
CA SER A 180 13.50 24.72 -1.34
C SER A 180 12.31 25.07 -0.46
N VAL A 181 12.46 25.87 0.60
CA VAL A 181 11.35 26.47 1.36
C VAL A 181 11.33 27.98 1.18
N ILE A 182 10.20 28.55 0.74
CA ILE A 182 10.05 30.00 0.67
C ILE A 182 9.68 30.56 2.04
N PRO A 183 10.16 31.77 2.39
CA PRO A 183 9.94 32.39 3.70
C PRO A 183 8.54 33.03 3.83
N TYR A 184 7.51 32.33 3.35
CA TYR A 184 6.13 32.76 3.37
C TYR A 184 5.22 31.64 3.88
N CYS A 185 4.14 32.05 4.51
CA CYS A 185 3.10 31.17 5.01
C CYS A 185 1.74 31.63 4.49
N ILE A 186 0.86 30.69 4.16
CA ILE A 186 -0.56 30.99 3.92
C ILE A 186 -1.36 30.46 5.11
N GLU A 187 -1.95 31.38 5.86
CA GLU A 187 -2.89 31.07 6.93
C GLU A 187 -4.23 30.71 6.32
N LEU A 188 -4.60 29.43 6.34
CA LEU A 188 -5.78 28.93 5.65
C LEU A 188 -7.07 29.33 6.38
N GLU A 189 -7.99 29.91 5.63
CA GLU A 189 -9.34 30.24 6.09
C GLU A 189 -10.35 29.19 5.66
N SER A 190 -10.13 28.58 4.49
CA SER A 190 -10.98 27.51 3.95
C SER A 190 -10.25 26.73 2.86
N VAL A 191 -10.63 25.49 2.71
CA VAL A 191 -10.27 24.66 1.56
C VAL A 191 -11.53 24.22 0.84
N SER A 192 -11.43 24.01 -0.47
CA SER A 192 -12.54 23.47 -1.25
C SER A 192 -12.02 22.61 -2.40
N GLY A 193 -12.48 21.36 -2.45
CA GLY A 193 -12.26 20.46 -3.58
C GLY A 193 -13.56 20.28 -4.34
N PHE A 194 -13.49 20.30 -5.67
CA PHE A 194 -14.60 19.83 -6.48
C PHE A 194 -14.44 18.32 -6.69
N ASP A 195 -15.30 17.54 -6.04
CA ASP A 195 -15.31 16.10 -6.24
C ASP A 195 -15.89 15.77 -7.63
N TRP A 196 -15.01 15.35 -8.55
CA TRP A 196 -15.37 14.93 -9.89
C TRP A 196 -15.87 13.48 -9.94
N THR A 197 -15.57 12.69 -8.91
CA THR A 197 -15.94 11.27 -8.79
C THR A 197 -17.43 11.01 -9.02
N PRO A 198 -18.39 11.82 -8.51
CA PRO A 198 -19.81 11.62 -8.72
C PRO A 198 -20.27 11.77 -10.18
N PHE A 199 -19.47 12.40 -11.05
CA PHE A 199 -19.78 12.54 -12.48
C PHE A 199 -19.63 11.22 -13.23
N ILE A 200 -18.78 10.30 -12.76
CA ILE A 200 -18.61 8.96 -13.32
C ILE A 200 -19.91 8.15 -13.20
N PRO A 201 -20.45 7.85 -12.00
CA PRO A 201 -21.69 7.10 -11.88
C PRO A 201 -22.87 7.88 -12.48
N ALA A 202 -22.92 9.22 -12.35
CA ALA A 202 -23.97 10.02 -12.97
C ALA A 202 -23.95 9.90 -14.51
N GLY A 203 -22.77 9.95 -15.13
CA GLY A 203 -22.59 9.81 -16.57
C GLY A 203 -22.95 8.42 -17.07
N VAL A 204 -22.52 7.37 -16.35
CA VAL A 204 -22.90 5.97 -16.64
C VAL A 204 -24.42 5.80 -16.56
N ILE A 205 -25.07 6.32 -15.52
CA ILE A 205 -26.54 6.29 -15.37
C ILE A 205 -27.22 7.01 -16.53
N VAL A 206 -26.79 8.23 -16.87
CA VAL A 206 -27.39 9.00 -17.97
C VAL A 206 -27.22 8.28 -19.32
N PHE A 207 -26.02 7.72 -19.58
CA PHE A 207 -25.73 6.95 -20.78
C PHE A 207 -26.59 5.70 -20.87
N LEU A 208 -26.61 4.87 -19.81
CA LEU A 208 -27.37 3.63 -19.78
C LEU A 208 -28.88 3.90 -19.89
N LEU A 209 -29.41 4.90 -19.17
CA LEU A 209 -30.81 5.33 -19.32
C LEU A 209 -31.12 5.71 -20.77
N ALA A 210 -30.28 6.51 -21.43
CA ALA A 210 -30.49 6.91 -22.82
C ALA A 210 -30.42 5.70 -23.78
N LEU A 211 -29.46 4.81 -23.58
CA LEU A 211 -29.30 3.57 -24.35
C LEU A 211 -30.52 2.65 -24.20
N ILE A 212 -31.04 2.48 -22.97
CA ILE A 212 -32.26 1.70 -22.69
C ILE A 212 -33.46 2.32 -23.38
N PHE A 213 -33.60 3.64 -23.34
CA PHE A 213 -34.69 4.32 -24.04
C PHE A 213 -34.60 4.06 -25.53
N GLU A 214 -33.40 4.09 -26.12
CA GLU A 214 -33.16 3.79 -27.53
C GLU A 214 -33.49 2.33 -27.88
N ILE A 215 -33.03 1.36 -27.09
CA ILE A 215 -33.39 -0.06 -27.20
C ILE A 215 -34.91 -0.24 -27.10
N CYS A 216 -35.56 0.38 -26.11
CA CYS A 216 -37.02 0.33 -25.96
C CYS A 216 -37.74 0.90 -27.18
N PHE A 217 -37.22 1.98 -27.77
CA PHE A 217 -37.78 2.58 -28.98
C PHE A 217 -37.58 1.71 -30.22
N VAL A 218 -36.39 1.10 -30.38
CA VAL A 218 -36.05 0.22 -31.50
C VAL A 218 -36.87 -1.07 -31.45
N PHE A 219 -36.95 -1.71 -30.29
CA PHE A 219 -37.59 -3.01 -30.09
C PHE A 219 -39.05 -2.93 -29.61
N LYS A 220 -39.61 -1.72 -29.44
CA LYS A 220 -40.98 -1.46 -28.95
C LYS A 220 -41.28 -2.07 -27.58
N LEU A 221 -40.28 -2.11 -26.70
CA LEU A 221 -40.43 -2.60 -25.34
C LEU A 221 -41.12 -1.56 -24.45
N LYS A 222 -41.86 -2.02 -23.42
CA LYS A 222 -42.56 -1.13 -22.48
C LYS A 222 -41.56 -0.57 -21.47
N LYS A 223 -41.25 0.73 -21.55
CA LYS A 223 -40.29 1.44 -20.68
C LYS A 223 -40.51 1.22 -19.18
N ARG A 224 -41.77 1.15 -18.73
CA ARG A 224 -42.14 0.85 -17.33
C ARG A 224 -41.70 -0.53 -16.81
N ILE A 225 -41.27 -1.42 -17.72
CA ILE A 225 -40.75 -2.76 -17.40
C ILE A 225 -39.23 -2.78 -17.55
N VAL A 226 -38.68 -2.16 -18.60
CA VAL A 226 -37.24 -2.22 -18.88
C VAL A 226 -36.43 -1.33 -17.94
N LEU A 227 -36.91 -0.12 -17.61
CA LEU A 227 -36.16 0.83 -16.78
C LEU A 227 -35.86 0.28 -15.37
N PRO A 228 -36.84 -0.30 -14.64
CA PRO A 228 -36.57 -0.90 -13.33
C PRO A 228 -35.65 -2.12 -13.40
N ILE A 229 -35.75 -2.93 -14.45
CA ILE A 229 -34.89 -4.10 -14.64
C ILE A 229 -33.44 -3.66 -14.83
N VAL A 230 -33.19 -2.69 -15.70
CA VAL A 230 -31.82 -2.27 -15.97
C VAL A 230 -31.24 -1.47 -14.81
N PHE A 231 -32.04 -0.63 -14.15
CA PHE A 231 -31.61 0.01 -12.90
C PHE A 231 -31.28 -1.04 -11.82
N GLY A 232 -32.11 -2.08 -11.71
CA GLY A 232 -31.81 -3.23 -10.85
C GLY A 232 -30.51 -3.91 -11.23
N LEU A 233 -30.27 -4.20 -12.51
CA LEU A 233 -29.03 -4.80 -12.99
C LEU A 233 -27.81 -3.90 -12.78
N MET A 234 -27.93 -2.59 -12.93
CA MET A 234 -26.85 -1.64 -12.69
C MET A 234 -26.39 -1.60 -11.23
N ILE A 235 -27.26 -1.97 -10.29
CA ILE A 235 -26.91 -2.06 -8.87
C ILE A 235 -26.46 -3.48 -8.54
N VAL A 236 -27.21 -4.49 -9.00
CA VAL A 236 -26.95 -5.89 -8.68
C VAL A 236 -25.65 -6.39 -9.29
N ILE A 237 -25.30 -5.99 -10.51
CA ILE A 237 -24.08 -6.47 -11.17
C ILE A 237 -22.82 -5.99 -10.41
N PRO A 238 -22.60 -4.69 -10.15
CA PRO A 238 -21.46 -4.25 -9.34
C PRO A 238 -21.50 -4.80 -7.92
N ALA A 239 -22.69 -4.84 -7.28
CA ALA A 239 -22.81 -5.37 -5.93
C ALA A 239 -22.47 -6.86 -5.81
N VAL A 240 -22.63 -7.64 -6.89
CA VAL A 240 -22.21 -9.05 -6.95
C VAL A 240 -20.73 -9.15 -7.32
N MET A 241 -20.24 -8.32 -8.24
CA MET A 241 -18.84 -8.33 -8.70
C MET A 241 -17.85 -7.91 -7.61
N PHE A 242 -18.21 -6.93 -6.79
CA PHE A 242 -17.37 -6.39 -5.71
C PHE A 242 -17.87 -6.80 -4.32
N PHE A 243 -18.70 -7.85 -4.24
CA PHE A 243 -19.32 -8.24 -2.96
C PHE A 243 -18.27 -8.56 -1.91
N ASP A 244 -17.27 -9.35 -2.28
CA ASP A 244 -16.24 -9.78 -1.34
C ASP A 244 -15.20 -8.68 -1.09
N HIS A 245 -14.88 -7.82 -2.06
CA HIS A 245 -14.06 -6.62 -1.85
C HIS A 245 -14.66 -5.72 -0.76
N VAL A 246 -15.97 -5.42 -0.90
CA VAL A 246 -16.70 -4.61 0.09
C VAL A 246 -16.73 -5.30 1.45
N ARG A 247 -16.83 -6.63 1.50
CA ARG A 247 -16.79 -7.37 2.78
C ARG A 247 -15.40 -7.33 3.42
N THR A 248 -14.32 -7.42 2.64
CA THR A 248 -12.95 -7.27 3.12
C THR A 248 -12.76 -5.89 3.73
N ILE A 249 -13.08 -4.82 2.99
CA ILE A 249 -12.99 -3.44 3.49
C ILE A 249 -13.82 -3.25 4.77
N LEU A 250 -15.07 -3.70 4.78
CA LEU A 250 -15.94 -3.60 5.96
C LEU A 250 -15.49 -4.46 7.15
N SER A 251 -14.50 -5.34 6.97
CA SER A 251 -13.91 -6.14 8.05
C SER A 251 -12.68 -5.50 8.67
N ILE A 252 -12.12 -4.46 8.03
CA ILE A 252 -10.99 -3.70 8.58
C ILE A 252 -11.42 -3.11 9.92
N ASN A 253 -10.61 -3.36 10.93
CA ASN A 253 -10.85 -2.90 12.29
C ASN A 253 -9.56 -2.34 12.88
N LYS A 254 -9.59 -1.05 13.21
CA LYS A 254 -8.53 -0.36 13.95
C LYS A 254 -8.52 -0.84 15.41
N VAL A 255 -7.47 -1.55 15.80
CA VAL A 255 -7.31 -2.13 17.15
C VAL A 255 -6.64 -1.11 18.08
N SER A 256 -5.60 -0.44 17.58
CA SER A 256 -4.92 0.72 18.20
C SER A 256 -4.57 1.73 17.10
N ASP A 257 -3.83 2.79 17.44
CA ASP A 257 -3.43 3.78 16.44
C ASP A 257 -2.61 3.13 15.32
N ASP A 258 -1.67 2.25 15.66
CA ASP A 258 -0.71 1.69 14.69
C ASP A 258 -0.98 0.20 14.34
N LEU A 259 -2.12 -0.35 14.76
CA LEU A 259 -2.50 -1.75 14.46
C LEU A 259 -3.93 -1.87 13.95
N TYR A 260 -4.03 -2.44 12.77
CA TYR A 260 -5.26 -2.82 12.10
C TYR A 260 -5.37 -4.34 12.01
N THR A 261 -6.61 -4.84 12.01
CA THR A 261 -6.91 -6.23 11.69
C THR A 261 -7.88 -6.29 10.52
N MET A 262 -7.74 -7.30 9.66
CA MET A 262 -8.63 -7.49 8.51
C MET A 262 -8.92 -8.97 8.27
N LYS A 263 -10.19 -9.28 7.98
CA LYS A 263 -10.57 -10.58 7.44
C LYS A 263 -10.65 -10.48 5.93
N ASN A 264 -9.71 -11.14 5.26
CA ASN A 264 -9.71 -11.19 3.81
C ASN A 264 -10.83 -12.10 3.28
N TYR A 265 -11.91 -11.49 2.77
CA TYR A 265 -13.01 -12.19 2.08
C TYR A 265 -12.79 -12.25 0.58
N GLU A 266 -12.09 -11.26 0.04
CA GLU A 266 -11.63 -11.22 -1.33
C GLU A 266 -10.45 -12.18 -1.45
N CYS A 267 -10.76 -13.41 -1.85
CA CYS A 267 -9.76 -14.45 -2.00
C CYS A 267 -8.55 -13.91 -2.77
N THR A 268 -7.40 -13.85 -2.10
CA THR A 268 -6.11 -13.73 -2.76
C THR A 268 -6.09 -14.77 -3.87
N ASP A 269 -6.06 -14.36 -5.14
CA ASP A 269 -5.96 -15.27 -6.26
C ASP A 269 -4.50 -15.72 -6.35
N THR A 270 -4.09 -16.53 -5.39
CA THR A 270 -2.70 -17.00 -5.27
C THR A 270 -2.31 -17.79 -6.50
N ALA A 271 -3.24 -18.56 -7.08
CA ALA A 271 -2.99 -19.23 -8.35
C ALA A 271 -2.78 -18.22 -9.49
N GLY A 272 -3.59 -17.17 -9.60
CA GLY A 272 -3.41 -16.08 -10.55
C GLY A 272 -2.08 -15.35 -10.36
N MET A 273 -1.74 -14.98 -9.13
CA MET A 273 -0.49 -14.34 -8.74
C MET A 273 0.72 -15.18 -9.17
N LEU A 274 0.73 -16.48 -8.84
CA LEU A 274 1.79 -17.40 -9.24
C LEU A 274 1.88 -17.61 -10.76
N ASN A 275 0.78 -17.40 -11.50
CA ASN A 275 0.76 -17.47 -12.96
C ASN A 275 1.07 -16.12 -13.64
N SER A 276 1.15 -15.03 -12.89
CA SER A 276 1.44 -13.69 -13.42
C SER A 276 2.86 -13.62 -14.00
N ASN A 277 3.79 -14.41 -13.45
CA ASN A 277 5.24 -14.30 -13.70
C ASN A 277 5.74 -12.86 -13.53
N ALA A 278 5.25 -12.18 -12.48
CA ALA A 278 5.75 -10.87 -12.11
C ALA A 278 7.20 -11.00 -11.62
N THR A 279 8.10 -10.25 -12.24
CA THR A 279 9.51 -10.13 -11.85
C THR A 279 9.78 -8.88 -11.01
N ASP A 280 8.79 -7.97 -10.96
CA ASP A 280 8.86 -6.67 -10.29
C ASP A 280 7.49 -6.29 -9.67
N ILE A 281 7.53 -5.44 -8.65
CA ILE A 281 6.37 -4.97 -7.87
C ILE A 281 5.38 -4.25 -8.79
N ASN A 282 5.86 -3.49 -9.76
CA ASN A 282 5.01 -2.79 -10.72
C ASN A 282 4.19 -3.78 -11.56
N GLY A 283 4.79 -4.87 -12.01
CA GLY A 283 4.16 -5.95 -12.74
C GLY A 283 3.13 -6.71 -11.89
N LEU A 284 3.43 -6.91 -10.60
CA LEU A 284 2.47 -7.46 -9.64
C LEU A 284 1.26 -6.53 -9.48
N MET A 285 1.49 -5.24 -9.28
CA MET A 285 0.43 -4.24 -9.12
C MET A 285 -0.41 -4.11 -10.39
N ASP A 286 0.21 -4.07 -11.57
CA ASP A 286 -0.49 -4.08 -12.86
C ASP A 286 -1.39 -5.31 -13.00
N TRP A 287 -0.92 -6.48 -12.57
CA TRP A 287 -1.71 -7.72 -12.56
C TRP A 287 -2.91 -7.62 -11.60
N ILE A 288 -2.68 -7.22 -10.34
CA ILE A 288 -3.74 -7.03 -9.34
C ILE A 288 -4.81 -6.07 -9.90
N MET A 289 -4.38 -4.93 -10.42
CA MET A 289 -5.29 -3.91 -10.95
C MET A 289 -6.08 -4.41 -12.17
N ALA A 290 -5.45 -5.20 -13.04
CA ALA A 290 -6.10 -5.78 -14.22
C ALA A 290 -7.16 -6.83 -13.85
N ASP A 291 -6.81 -7.76 -12.96
CA ASP A 291 -7.60 -8.97 -12.71
C ASP A 291 -8.60 -8.82 -11.55
N HIS A 292 -8.29 -7.99 -10.55
CA HIS A 292 -9.18 -7.75 -9.40
C HIS A 292 -9.96 -6.44 -9.53
N PHE A 293 -9.33 -5.41 -10.09
CA PHE A 293 -9.92 -4.06 -10.17
C PHE A 293 -10.38 -3.67 -11.58
N TYR A 294 -10.53 -4.63 -12.50
CA TYR A 294 -11.05 -4.40 -13.86
C TYR A 294 -10.25 -3.36 -14.67
N GLY A 295 -8.94 -3.28 -14.43
CA GLY A 295 -8.02 -2.38 -15.11
C GLY A 295 -8.10 -0.93 -14.66
N MET A 296 -8.46 -0.68 -13.39
CA MET A 296 -8.28 0.64 -12.79
C MET A 296 -6.79 1.03 -12.82
N PRO A 297 -6.43 2.31 -13.01
CA PRO A 297 -5.04 2.74 -13.00
C PRO A 297 -4.41 2.43 -11.63
N ASN A 298 -3.17 1.93 -11.62
CA ASN A 298 -2.40 1.77 -10.38
C ASN A 298 -2.20 3.15 -9.72
N PRO A 299 -2.67 3.36 -8.47
CA PRO A 299 -2.49 4.62 -7.75
C PRO A 299 -1.24 4.64 -6.86
N ILE A 300 -0.46 3.54 -6.78
CA ILE A 300 0.61 3.34 -5.79
C ILE A 300 1.97 3.35 -6.48
N ASP A 301 2.89 4.14 -5.92
CA ASP A 301 4.33 4.07 -6.13
C ASP A 301 4.89 3.51 -4.82
N ALA A 302 5.41 2.29 -4.82
CA ALA A 302 5.78 1.55 -3.61
C ALA A 302 7.31 1.37 -3.56
N ASP A 303 7.88 1.57 -2.38
CA ASP A 303 9.32 1.48 -2.10
C ASP A 303 9.52 0.53 -0.90
N PHE A 304 10.47 -0.40 -0.98
CA PHE A 304 10.58 -1.55 -0.05
C PHE A 304 12.02 -1.65 0.50
N ASP A 305 12.25 -1.29 1.77
CA ASP A 305 13.59 -1.38 2.43
C ASP A 305 13.51 -1.58 3.96
N PHE A 306 13.59 -2.81 4.51
CA PHE A 306 13.42 -3.14 5.95
C PHE A 306 14.45 -4.10 6.59
N GLY A 307 14.82 -3.89 7.86
CA GLY A 307 15.65 -4.77 8.69
C GLY A 307 14.85 -5.74 9.58
N CYS A 308 15.40 -6.87 10.06
CA CYS A 308 14.62 -7.89 10.82
C CYS A 308 15.48 -8.84 11.68
N SER A 309 14.87 -9.51 12.66
CA SER A 309 15.45 -10.70 13.33
C SER A 309 14.41 -11.79 13.60
N THR A 310 14.80 -13.07 13.59
CA THR A 310 13.84 -14.18 13.76
C THR A 310 14.44 -15.45 14.37
N PHE A 311 13.59 -16.30 14.97
CA PHE A 311 13.95 -17.63 15.47
C PHE A 311 12.77 -18.62 15.55
N ALA A 312 13.09 -19.90 15.71
CA ALA A 312 12.16 -20.97 16.07
C ALA A 312 12.55 -21.62 17.41
N ALA A 313 11.56 -22.03 18.18
CA ALA A 313 11.71 -22.70 19.45
C ALA A 313 10.55 -23.67 19.74
N VAL A 314 10.62 -24.40 20.85
CA VAL A 314 9.57 -25.33 21.30
C VAL A 314 9.16 -24.97 22.73
N THR A 315 7.87 -25.01 23.07
CA THR A 315 7.38 -24.76 24.43
C THR A 315 7.67 -25.94 25.36
N PRO A 316 7.67 -25.74 26.69
CA PRO A 316 7.73 -26.86 27.65
C PRO A 316 6.62 -27.90 27.46
N GLU A 317 5.49 -27.51 26.90
CA GLU A 317 4.33 -28.32 26.55
C GLU A 317 4.55 -29.15 25.26
N GLY A 318 5.52 -28.74 24.43
CA GLY A 318 5.89 -29.40 23.17
C GLY A 318 5.35 -28.72 21.92
N ASP A 319 4.79 -27.52 22.03
CA ASP A 319 4.27 -26.73 20.91
C ASP A 319 5.40 -25.98 20.22
N HIS A 320 5.27 -25.70 18.93
CA HIS A 320 6.30 -25.06 18.11
C HIS A 320 6.02 -23.57 18.00
N VAL A 321 7.05 -22.77 18.26
CA VAL A 321 6.95 -21.31 18.30
C VAL A 321 7.88 -20.69 17.27
N PHE A 322 7.37 -19.68 16.57
CA PHE A 322 8.10 -18.85 15.62
C PHE A 322 8.08 -17.39 16.11
N GLY A 323 9.27 -16.84 16.37
CA GLY A 323 9.46 -15.47 16.85
C GLY A 323 10.08 -14.57 15.78
N ARG A 324 9.58 -13.34 15.62
CA ARG A 324 10.12 -12.36 14.67
C ARG A 324 10.04 -10.93 15.21
N ASN A 325 11.10 -10.16 15.06
CA ASN A 325 11.06 -8.69 15.09
C ASN A 325 11.10 -8.19 13.65
N PHE A 326 10.25 -7.21 13.37
CA PHE A 326 10.30 -6.39 12.17
C PHE A 326 10.90 -5.04 12.53
N ASP A 327 11.98 -4.66 11.86
CA ASP A 327 12.65 -3.38 12.08
C ASP A 327 12.53 -2.51 10.82
N PHE A 328 11.82 -1.39 10.92
CA PHE A 328 11.58 -0.49 9.79
C PHE A 328 11.41 0.94 10.33
N PRO A 329 11.56 1.99 9.51
CA PRO A 329 11.09 3.30 9.90
C PRO A 329 9.60 3.28 10.25
N GLU A 330 9.18 4.21 11.12
CA GLU A 330 7.81 4.34 11.65
C GLU A 330 6.72 3.98 10.63
N THR A 331 5.90 2.98 10.95
CA THR A 331 4.86 2.45 10.06
C THR A 331 3.61 1.95 10.77
N ASP A 332 2.55 1.78 9.98
CA ASP A 332 1.30 1.18 10.45
C ASP A 332 1.25 -0.32 10.13
N THR A 333 0.82 -1.11 11.10
CA THR A 333 0.80 -2.57 11.02
C THR A 333 -0.59 -3.11 10.68
N LEU A 334 -0.66 -4.10 9.79
CA LEU A 334 -1.90 -4.82 9.47
C LEU A 334 -1.78 -6.33 9.68
N LEU A 335 -2.60 -6.87 10.60
CA LEU A 335 -2.80 -8.31 10.74
C LEU A 335 -3.93 -8.79 9.83
N ILE A 336 -3.62 -9.78 9.00
CA ILE A 336 -4.51 -10.30 7.96
C ILE A 336 -4.85 -11.75 8.26
N TYR A 337 -6.13 -12.05 8.42
CA TYR A 337 -6.65 -13.41 8.38
C TYR A 337 -7.12 -13.75 6.97
N SER A 338 -6.66 -14.87 6.41
CA SER A 338 -7.05 -15.35 5.07
C SER A 338 -7.46 -16.82 5.11
N HIS A 339 -8.55 -17.18 4.42
CA HIS A 339 -8.93 -18.57 4.16
C HIS A 339 -9.53 -18.66 2.75
N PRO A 340 -8.68 -18.59 1.69
CA PRO A 340 -9.15 -18.66 0.31
C PRO A 340 -9.73 -20.05 0.00
N ASP A 341 -10.68 -20.12 -0.93
CA ASP A 341 -11.23 -21.39 -1.40
C ASP A 341 -10.12 -22.26 -2.02
N GLY A 342 -9.80 -23.39 -1.37
CA GLY A 342 -8.81 -24.34 -1.86
C GLY A 342 -7.36 -24.04 -1.46
N ALA A 343 -7.15 -23.08 -0.58
CA ALA A 343 -5.88 -22.78 0.09
C ALA A 343 -5.99 -23.02 1.59
N TYR A 344 -4.85 -23.07 2.27
CA TYR A 344 -4.81 -23.17 3.73
C TYR A 344 -5.24 -21.86 4.41
N GLU A 345 -5.94 -21.99 5.53
CA GLU A 345 -6.21 -20.87 6.42
C GLU A 345 -4.90 -20.32 7.00
N SER A 346 -4.75 -19.00 7.11
CA SER A 346 -3.52 -18.35 7.57
C SER A 346 -3.76 -17.03 8.27
N ILE A 347 -2.79 -16.67 9.11
CA ILE A 347 -2.63 -15.34 9.71
C ILE A 347 -1.27 -14.82 9.22
N GLY A 348 -1.23 -13.58 8.74
CA GLY A 348 0.02 -12.92 8.36
C GLY A 348 0.01 -11.44 8.66
N MET A 349 1.20 -10.86 8.76
CA MET A 349 1.42 -9.45 9.03
C MET A 349 1.87 -8.76 7.74
N ALA A 350 1.30 -7.60 7.46
CA ALA A 350 1.70 -6.73 6.38
C ALA A 350 2.08 -5.36 6.94
N ASP A 351 3.11 -4.79 6.33
CA ASP A 351 3.52 -3.41 6.52
C ASP A 351 2.69 -2.52 5.58
N LEU A 352 2.04 -1.48 6.11
CA LEU A 352 1.32 -0.52 5.28
C LEU A 352 2.25 0.57 4.69
N GLY A 353 3.34 0.89 5.39
CA GLY A 353 4.32 1.91 4.98
C GLY A 353 5.02 1.57 3.67
N VAL A 354 5.26 0.28 3.43
CA VAL A 354 5.68 -0.30 2.15
C VAL A 354 4.81 0.17 0.96
N PHE A 355 3.54 0.46 1.19
CA PHE A 355 2.61 0.96 0.16
C PHE A 355 2.39 2.49 0.21
N GLY A 356 3.20 3.20 0.99
CA GLY A 356 3.03 4.62 1.26
C GLY A 356 1.76 4.91 2.07
N VAL A 357 1.33 3.98 2.93
CA VAL A 357 0.15 4.13 3.80
C VAL A 357 0.57 4.07 5.26
N GLY A 358 0.16 5.06 6.06
CA GLY A 358 0.46 5.13 7.49
C GLY A 358 0.27 6.53 8.04
N HIS A 359 0.47 6.73 9.34
CA HIS A 359 0.33 8.06 9.96
C HIS A 359 1.40 9.05 9.50
N THR A 360 2.61 8.56 9.20
CA THR A 360 3.75 9.34 8.69
C THR A 360 3.80 9.43 7.16
N TYR A 361 2.86 8.77 6.46
CA TYR A 361 2.85 8.68 5.00
C TYR A 361 1.74 9.54 4.35
N PRO A 362 1.84 9.85 3.04
CA PRO A 362 0.87 10.71 2.35
C PRO A 362 -0.56 10.15 2.25
N ILE A 363 -0.74 8.84 2.49
CA ILE A 363 -2.04 8.17 2.46
C ILE A 363 -2.36 7.67 3.87
N SER A 364 -3.39 8.25 4.49
CA SER A 364 -3.90 7.74 5.77
C SER A 364 -4.54 6.35 5.59
N PRO A 365 -4.31 5.39 6.50
CA PRO A 365 -4.97 4.08 6.48
C PRO A 365 -6.48 4.19 6.64
N ASP A 366 -6.96 5.18 7.39
CA ASP A 366 -8.39 5.44 7.61
C ASP A 366 -9.08 6.10 6.39
N SER A 367 -8.33 6.37 5.31
CA SER A 367 -8.87 6.92 4.08
C SER A 367 -9.42 5.82 3.16
N PRO A 368 -10.37 6.13 2.24
CA PRO A 368 -10.85 5.15 1.26
C PRO A 368 -9.76 4.56 0.36
N LEU A 369 -8.65 5.29 0.15
CA LEU A 369 -7.50 4.76 -0.59
C LEU A 369 -6.69 3.80 0.29
N GLY A 370 -6.45 4.15 1.55
CA GLY A 370 -5.81 3.28 2.55
C GLY A 370 -6.56 1.96 2.74
N GLU A 371 -7.89 1.99 2.82
CA GLU A 371 -8.73 0.78 2.87
C GLU A 371 -8.58 -0.12 1.62
N ILE A 372 -8.41 0.48 0.43
CA ILE A 372 -8.15 -0.28 -0.80
C ILE A 372 -6.75 -0.89 -0.77
N VAL A 373 -5.75 -0.17 -0.24
CA VAL A 373 -4.39 -0.70 -0.08
C VAL A 373 -4.37 -1.86 0.92
N MET A 374 -5.03 -1.72 2.06
CA MET A 374 -5.16 -2.82 3.03
C MET A 374 -5.83 -4.06 2.42
N MET A 375 -6.72 -3.87 1.45
CA MET A 375 -7.37 -5.00 0.76
C MET A 375 -6.42 -5.75 -0.19
N ILE A 376 -5.38 -5.10 -0.74
CA ILE A 376 -4.38 -5.73 -1.63
C ILE A 376 -3.14 -6.25 -0.89
N SER A 377 -2.88 -5.77 0.32
CA SER A 377 -1.75 -6.21 1.14
C SER A 377 -1.67 -7.72 1.44
N PRO A 378 -2.75 -8.55 1.35
CA PRO A 378 -2.59 -10.00 1.47
C PRO A 378 -1.61 -10.62 0.46
N TYR A 379 -1.31 -9.97 -0.66
CA TYR A 379 -0.32 -10.45 -1.64
C TYR A 379 1.13 -10.28 -1.18
N ILE A 380 1.38 -9.42 -0.19
CA ILE A 380 2.70 -9.03 0.30
C ILE A 380 2.64 -8.93 1.83
N VAL A 381 2.41 -10.08 2.46
CA VAL A 381 2.70 -10.23 3.89
C VAL A 381 4.20 -10.46 4.08
N VAL A 382 4.77 -9.97 5.17
CA VAL A 382 6.19 -10.09 5.50
C VAL A 382 6.48 -11.23 6.48
N ASP A 383 5.45 -11.71 7.19
CA ASP A 383 5.52 -12.92 8.00
C ASP A 383 4.13 -13.51 8.25
N GLY A 384 4.09 -14.75 8.74
CA GLY A 384 2.84 -15.39 9.16
C GLY A 384 2.94 -16.88 9.43
N MET A 385 1.78 -17.49 9.67
CA MET A 385 1.61 -18.94 9.82
C MET A 385 0.31 -19.44 9.18
N ASN A 386 0.23 -20.74 8.90
CA ASN A 386 -0.98 -21.39 8.38
C ASN A 386 -1.52 -22.51 9.29
N GLU A 387 -2.73 -22.98 9.00
CA GLU A 387 -3.43 -24.02 9.78
C GLU A 387 -2.75 -25.40 9.77
N MET A 388 -1.78 -25.61 8.87
CA MET A 388 -0.95 -26.81 8.83
C MET A 388 0.27 -26.69 9.74
N GLY A 389 0.47 -25.53 10.36
CA GLY A 389 1.54 -25.26 11.29
C GLY A 389 2.87 -24.93 10.61
N VAL A 390 2.83 -24.33 9.40
CA VAL A 390 4.00 -23.71 8.77
C VAL A 390 4.08 -22.25 9.19
N GLY A 391 5.24 -21.82 9.69
CA GLY A 391 5.59 -20.42 9.92
C GLY A 391 6.64 -19.96 8.92
N VAL A 392 6.53 -18.72 8.43
CA VAL A 392 7.48 -18.12 7.48
C VAL A 392 7.64 -16.63 7.75
N GLY A 393 8.85 -16.12 7.60
CA GLY A 393 9.15 -14.68 7.61
C GLY A 393 10.28 -14.34 6.66
N ILE A 394 10.26 -13.10 6.15
CA ILE A 394 11.31 -12.55 5.30
C ILE A 394 12.21 -11.60 6.10
N LEU A 395 13.50 -11.58 5.78
CA LEU A 395 14.48 -10.67 6.35
C LEU A 395 15.41 -10.18 5.23
N GLN A 396 15.70 -8.87 5.25
CA GLN A 396 16.58 -8.27 4.26
C GLN A 396 18.05 -8.59 4.51
N LEU A 397 18.79 -8.65 3.42
CA LEU A 397 20.22 -8.78 3.35
C LEU A 397 20.75 -7.61 2.51
N ASN A 398 21.65 -6.80 3.08
CA ASN A 398 22.34 -5.75 2.33
C ASN A 398 23.44 -6.38 1.45
N VAL A 399 23.00 -7.08 0.41
CA VAL A 399 23.78 -7.73 -0.65
C VAL A 399 23.09 -7.51 -1.99
N GLU A 400 23.80 -7.79 -3.09
CA GLU A 400 23.26 -7.67 -4.45
C GLU A 400 21.95 -8.45 -4.60
N GLU A 401 20.93 -7.81 -5.15
CA GLU A 401 19.61 -8.38 -5.33
C GLU A 401 19.63 -9.70 -6.13
N THR A 402 18.74 -10.62 -5.76
CA THR A 402 18.54 -11.85 -6.52
C THR A 402 17.66 -11.61 -7.75
N HIS A 403 18.16 -12.06 -8.91
CA HIS A 403 17.41 -12.11 -10.15
C HIS A 403 17.75 -13.41 -10.91
N GLN A 404 17.02 -14.49 -10.61
CA GLN A 404 17.24 -15.78 -11.27
C GLN A 404 16.64 -15.81 -12.68
N ASP A 405 17.27 -16.55 -13.61
CA ASP A 405 16.71 -16.84 -14.95
C ASP A 405 17.19 -18.23 -15.39
N ASN A 406 16.63 -19.26 -14.75
CA ASN A 406 16.95 -20.66 -15.00
C ASN A 406 15.86 -21.37 -15.83
N GLY A 407 14.87 -20.62 -16.33
CA GLY A 407 13.76 -21.11 -17.15
C GLY A 407 12.63 -21.76 -16.34
N LYS A 408 12.56 -21.48 -15.04
CA LYS A 408 11.40 -21.74 -14.19
C LYS A 408 10.42 -20.53 -14.30
N PRO A 409 9.18 -20.65 -13.82
CA PRO A 409 8.29 -19.49 -13.69
C PRO A 409 8.87 -18.47 -12.70
N ASP A 410 8.63 -17.19 -12.94
CA ASP A 410 9.15 -16.09 -12.13
C ASP A 410 8.28 -15.87 -10.89
N LEU A 411 8.91 -15.55 -9.75
CA LEU A 411 8.21 -15.24 -8.50
C LEU A 411 8.97 -14.19 -7.69
N LEU A 412 8.27 -13.11 -7.34
CA LEU A 412 8.76 -12.16 -6.34
C LEU A 412 8.88 -12.83 -4.97
N VAL A 413 9.99 -12.56 -4.28
CA VAL A 413 10.28 -13.15 -2.96
C VAL A 413 9.20 -12.81 -1.92
N PHE A 414 8.63 -11.60 -1.96
CA PHE A 414 7.51 -11.21 -1.08
C PHE A 414 6.25 -12.05 -1.33
N CYS A 415 5.94 -12.32 -2.60
CA CYS A 415 4.81 -13.18 -2.98
C CYS A 415 5.05 -14.66 -2.62
N ALA A 416 6.30 -15.07 -2.45
CA ALA A 416 6.63 -16.44 -2.04
C ALA A 416 6.08 -16.76 -0.64
N ILE A 417 6.03 -15.78 0.27
CA ILE A 417 5.44 -15.95 1.61
C ILE A 417 3.96 -16.31 1.48
N ARG A 418 3.19 -15.54 0.70
CA ARG A 418 1.78 -15.82 0.44
C ARG A 418 1.59 -17.18 -0.24
N GLY A 419 2.43 -17.49 -1.22
CA GLY A 419 2.45 -18.78 -1.90
C GLY A 419 2.67 -19.97 -0.95
N ILE A 420 3.62 -19.85 -0.02
CA ILE A 420 3.91 -20.86 1.02
C ILE A 420 2.70 -21.01 1.94
N LEU A 421 2.21 -19.91 2.51
CA LEU A 421 1.12 -19.94 3.48
C LEU A 421 -0.15 -20.57 2.89
N ASP A 422 -0.45 -20.36 1.61
CA ASP A 422 -1.64 -20.92 0.96
C ASP A 422 -1.49 -22.37 0.51
N ASN A 423 -0.28 -22.84 0.16
CA ASN A 423 -0.10 -24.09 -0.57
C ASN A 423 0.76 -25.15 0.12
N CYS A 424 1.50 -24.80 1.18
CA CYS A 424 2.48 -25.70 1.79
C CYS A 424 2.07 -26.12 3.20
N ALA A 425 2.18 -27.42 3.51
CA ALA A 425 1.87 -27.98 4.81
C ALA A 425 3.10 -28.34 5.67
N SER A 426 4.32 -28.10 5.15
CA SER A 426 5.59 -28.35 5.87
C SER A 426 6.75 -27.60 5.23
N VAL A 427 7.87 -27.50 5.93
CA VAL A 427 9.15 -26.99 5.41
C VAL A 427 9.56 -27.71 4.13
N ASP A 428 9.39 -29.04 4.05
CA ASP A 428 9.73 -29.81 2.84
C ASP A 428 8.90 -29.40 1.62
N GLU A 429 7.60 -29.14 1.83
CA GLU A 429 6.72 -28.66 0.76
C GLU A 429 7.08 -27.22 0.37
N SER A 430 7.40 -26.36 1.33
CA SER A 430 7.87 -24.99 1.07
C SER A 430 9.17 -24.97 0.25
N LEU A 431 10.14 -25.83 0.58
CA LEU A 431 11.38 -25.95 -0.20
C LEU A 431 11.14 -26.47 -1.61
N THR A 432 10.22 -27.42 -1.78
CA THR A 432 9.83 -27.94 -3.10
C THR A 432 9.10 -26.87 -3.91
N PHE A 433 8.28 -26.07 -3.27
CA PHE A 433 7.60 -24.92 -3.87
C PHE A 433 8.61 -23.88 -4.34
N LEU A 434 9.53 -23.44 -3.48
CA LEU A 434 10.54 -22.44 -3.83
C LEU A 434 11.47 -22.92 -4.96
N ASP A 435 11.91 -24.18 -4.95
CA ASP A 435 12.71 -24.76 -6.05
C ASP A 435 11.93 -24.84 -7.37
N SER A 436 10.62 -24.66 -7.38
CA SER A 436 9.85 -24.64 -8.63
C SER A 436 9.81 -23.29 -9.35
N TYR A 437 10.36 -22.22 -8.74
CA TYR A 437 10.39 -20.86 -9.29
C TYR A 437 11.81 -20.31 -9.45
N ASP A 438 11.94 -19.31 -10.31
CA ASP A 438 13.04 -18.37 -10.34
C ASP A 438 12.64 -17.15 -9.48
N ILE A 439 13.45 -16.83 -8.47
CA ILE A 439 13.13 -15.79 -7.48
C ILE A 439 13.70 -14.44 -7.90
N HIS A 440 12.94 -13.39 -7.59
CA HIS A 440 13.30 -11.98 -7.81
C HIS A 440 12.98 -11.14 -6.57
N SER A 441 13.87 -10.21 -6.22
CA SER A 441 13.68 -9.31 -5.07
C SER A 441 13.08 -7.96 -5.49
N ASP A 442 13.61 -7.32 -6.53
CA ASP A 442 13.12 -6.04 -7.10
C ASP A 442 13.18 -4.84 -6.13
N THR A 443 14.22 -4.80 -5.28
CA THR A 443 14.37 -3.75 -4.25
C THR A 443 15.81 -3.28 -4.07
N GLU A 444 16.68 -3.51 -5.06
CA GLU A 444 18.12 -3.19 -5.00
C GLU A 444 18.90 -3.94 -3.90
N CYS A 445 18.23 -4.73 -3.06
CA CYS A 445 18.80 -5.62 -2.05
C CYS A 445 18.19 -7.03 -2.16
N ASP A 446 18.76 -7.99 -1.43
CA ASP A 446 18.24 -9.35 -1.39
C ASP A 446 17.57 -9.67 -0.05
N TYR A 447 16.89 -10.81 0.00
CA TYR A 447 16.23 -11.29 1.21
C TYR A 447 16.48 -12.78 1.40
N HIS A 448 16.42 -13.23 2.64
CA HIS A 448 16.26 -14.65 2.94
C HIS A 448 14.92 -14.94 3.60
N LEU A 449 14.48 -16.19 3.47
CA LEU A 449 13.28 -16.68 4.13
C LEU A 449 13.68 -17.58 5.31
N PHE A 450 13.12 -17.29 6.48
CA PHE A 450 13.10 -18.23 7.59
C PHE A 450 11.81 -19.02 7.54
N ILE A 451 11.89 -20.35 7.57
CA ILE A 451 10.73 -21.24 7.48
C ILE A 451 10.84 -22.30 8.57
N THR A 452 9.76 -22.53 9.31
CA THR A 452 9.67 -23.56 10.35
C THR A 452 8.32 -24.26 10.30
N ASP A 453 8.21 -25.45 10.90
CA ASP A 453 6.95 -26.16 11.01
C ASP A 453 6.75 -26.94 12.33
N THR A 454 5.55 -27.49 12.52
CA THR A 454 5.16 -28.32 13.67
C THR A 454 5.85 -29.70 13.73
N SER A 455 6.74 -30.03 12.79
CA SER A 455 7.65 -31.16 12.94
C SER A 455 8.89 -30.81 13.77
N GLY A 456 9.10 -29.52 14.06
CA GLY A 456 10.29 -28.98 14.71
C GLY A 456 11.44 -28.71 13.75
N ARG A 457 11.18 -28.76 12.44
CA ARG A 457 12.18 -28.40 11.44
C ARG A 457 12.15 -26.90 11.19
N TYR A 458 13.33 -26.32 11.05
CA TYR A 458 13.55 -24.92 10.68
C TYR A 458 14.67 -24.83 9.64
N VAL A 459 14.55 -23.86 8.74
CA VAL A 459 15.55 -23.58 7.70
C VAL A 459 15.61 -22.07 7.40
N VAL A 460 16.79 -21.62 7.01
CA VAL A 460 17.00 -20.35 6.32
C VAL A 460 17.26 -20.66 4.85
N VAL A 461 16.52 -20.01 3.96
CA VAL A 461 16.62 -20.16 2.51
C VAL A 461 17.17 -18.87 1.93
N GLU A 462 18.34 -18.96 1.29
CA GLU A 462 19.11 -17.86 0.71
C GLU A 462 19.34 -18.11 -0.78
N TRP A 463 19.45 -17.06 -1.58
CA TRP A 463 19.77 -17.16 -3.00
C TRP A 463 21.16 -16.58 -3.26
N LEU A 464 22.15 -17.45 -3.35
CA LEU A 464 23.56 -17.07 -3.42
C LEU A 464 24.12 -17.43 -4.78
N ASP A 465 24.72 -16.47 -5.49
CA ASP A 465 25.15 -16.62 -6.88
C ASP A 465 24.03 -17.15 -7.81
N GLY A 466 22.78 -16.75 -7.54
CA GLY A 466 21.61 -17.18 -8.31
C GLY A 466 21.21 -18.65 -8.08
N GLU A 467 21.67 -19.28 -7.00
CA GLU A 467 21.30 -20.65 -6.61
C GLU A 467 20.63 -20.66 -5.23
N MET A 468 19.58 -21.48 -5.08
CA MET A 468 18.90 -21.65 -3.79
C MET A 468 19.78 -22.46 -2.83
N VAL A 469 20.13 -21.87 -1.69
CA VAL A 469 20.92 -22.45 -0.62
C VAL A 469 20.06 -22.59 0.63
N VAL A 470 20.02 -23.79 1.20
CA VAL A 470 19.20 -24.11 2.38
C VAL A 470 20.11 -24.45 3.55
N THR A 471 19.95 -23.71 4.65
CA THR A 471 20.73 -23.89 5.88
C THR A 471 19.80 -24.23 7.04
N GLU A 472 20.00 -25.38 7.68
CA GLU A 472 19.28 -25.71 8.92
C GLU A 472 19.87 -24.89 10.08
N ARG A 473 19.15 -23.84 10.49
CA ARG A 473 19.53 -22.96 11.58
C ARG A 473 18.29 -22.44 12.32
N PRO A 474 18.26 -22.46 13.67
CA PRO A 474 17.06 -22.09 14.45
C PRO A 474 16.82 -20.58 14.54
N SER A 475 17.74 -19.77 14.02
CA SER A 475 17.76 -18.31 14.16
C SER A 475 18.49 -17.66 12.98
N CYS A 476 18.04 -16.48 12.58
CA CYS A 476 18.79 -15.59 11.71
C CYS A 476 18.44 -14.12 11.96
N THR A 477 19.32 -13.24 11.49
CA THR A 477 19.12 -11.79 11.42
C THR A 477 19.47 -11.32 10.02
N ASN A 478 19.73 -10.04 9.79
CA ASN A 478 20.09 -9.47 8.50
C ASN A 478 21.51 -9.86 8.03
N SER A 479 21.87 -11.14 8.07
CA SER A 479 23.13 -11.60 7.50
C SER A 479 23.04 -13.02 6.98
N ILE A 480 23.86 -13.30 5.97
CA ILE A 480 23.93 -14.60 5.32
C ILE A 480 24.47 -15.62 6.31
N VAL A 481 23.69 -16.68 6.53
CA VAL A 481 24.02 -17.76 7.47
C VAL A 481 24.57 -18.99 6.76
N ALA A 482 24.40 -19.11 5.45
CA ALA A 482 24.96 -20.20 4.66
C ALA A 482 26.49 -20.30 4.84
N PRO A 483 27.01 -21.49 5.19
CA PRO A 483 28.46 -21.70 5.24
C PRO A 483 29.08 -21.54 3.86
N GLY A 484 30.03 -20.63 3.69
CA GLY A 484 30.66 -20.43 2.40
C GLY A 484 31.39 -19.10 2.27
N GLU A 485 31.52 -18.66 1.01
CA GLU A 485 32.15 -17.39 0.64
C GLU A 485 31.34 -16.17 1.11
N PHE A 486 30.01 -16.29 1.12
CA PHE A 486 29.08 -15.21 1.47
C PHE A 486 28.71 -15.15 2.96
N TYR A 487 29.19 -16.10 3.77
CA TYR A 487 28.87 -16.14 5.21
C TYR A 487 29.18 -14.81 5.89
N ASP A 488 28.27 -14.31 6.72
CA ASP A 488 28.39 -13.06 7.48
C ASP A 488 28.32 -11.77 6.63
N MET A 489 27.98 -11.85 5.34
CA MET A 489 27.61 -10.68 4.53
C MET A 489 26.15 -10.25 4.80
N GLY A 490 25.77 -9.03 4.44
CA GLY A 490 24.38 -8.57 4.53
C GLY A 490 24.02 -7.64 5.70
N TYR A 491 25.00 -7.25 6.52
CA TYR A 491 24.89 -6.47 7.77
C TYR A 491 24.78 -7.32 9.05
N PRO A 492 25.83 -8.09 9.39
CA PRO A 492 25.83 -8.93 10.58
C PRO A 492 25.67 -8.08 11.85
N ASP A 493 24.70 -8.48 12.67
CA ASP A 493 24.37 -7.78 13.90
C ASP A 493 24.71 -8.58 15.16
N GLY A 494 24.87 -7.87 16.29
CA GLY A 494 25.14 -8.50 17.58
C GLY A 494 23.94 -9.28 18.15
N ARG A 495 22.74 -9.04 17.60
CA ARG A 495 21.48 -9.64 18.07
C ARG A 495 21.47 -11.14 17.89
N LEU A 496 21.99 -11.62 16.76
CA LEU A 496 22.09 -13.05 16.47
C LEU A 496 22.81 -13.83 17.58
N GLY A 497 23.91 -13.29 18.10
CA GLY A 497 24.65 -13.91 19.21
C GLY A 497 23.87 -13.93 20.52
N THR A 498 23.01 -12.94 20.75
CA THR A 498 22.10 -12.90 21.91
C THR A 498 20.98 -13.92 21.76
N ILE A 499 20.36 -14.03 20.58
CA ILE A 499 19.35 -15.07 20.27
C ILE A 499 19.96 -16.46 20.50
N ASP A 500 21.12 -16.75 19.90
CA ASP A 500 21.80 -18.04 20.02
C ASP A 500 22.15 -18.37 21.49
N ALA A 501 22.52 -17.36 22.28
CA ALA A 501 22.81 -17.54 23.71
C ALA A 501 21.56 -17.83 24.55
N CYS A 502 20.40 -17.28 24.16
CA CYS A 502 19.12 -17.53 24.82
C CYS A 502 18.52 -18.89 24.48
N LEU A 503 18.72 -19.38 23.25
CA LEU A 503 18.15 -20.62 22.75
C LEU A 503 18.92 -21.89 23.18
N GLU A 504 20.20 -21.78 23.55
CA GLU A 504 21.08 -22.91 23.91
C GLU A 504 21.11 -24.03 22.82
N GLU A 505 21.46 -25.28 23.15
CA GLU A 505 21.49 -26.41 22.18
C GLU A 505 20.10 -26.99 21.88
N ASP A 506 19.13 -26.84 22.81
CA ASP A 506 17.73 -27.27 22.67
C ASP A 506 16.81 -26.10 23.09
N PRO A 507 16.18 -25.39 22.13
CA PRO A 507 15.44 -24.16 22.39
C PRO A 507 14.07 -24.45 23.02
N VAL A 508 14.05 -24.75 24.32
CA VAL A 508 12.80 -24.90 25.08
C VAL A 508 12.46 -23.60 25.79
N VAL A 509 11.47 -22.85 25.28
CA VAL A 509 11.05 -21.55 25.81
C VAL A 509 9.52 -21.44 25.80
N THR A 510 8.93 -20.88 26.87
CA THR A 510 7.51 -20.50 26.84
C THR A 510 7.28 -19.36 25.84
N GLU A 511 6.04 -19.16 25.37
CA GLU A 511 5.70 -18.02 24.51
C GLU A 511 6.10 -16.66 25.14
N GLN A 512 5.96 -16.54 26.45
CA GLN A 512 6.38 -15.34 27.19
C GLN A 512 7.90 -15.16 27.17
N GLU A 513 8.66 -16.25 27.32
CA GLU A 513 10.13 -16.21 27.22
C GLU A 513 10.57 -15.93 25.78
N ALA A 514 9.87 -16.46 24.77
CA ALA A 514 10.10 -16.13 23.36
C ALA A 514 9.92 -14.62 23.11
N MET A 515 8.83 -14.04 23.61
CA MET A 515 8.63 -12.58 23.51
C MET A 515 9.71 -11.80 24.27
N GLY A 516 10.15 -12.31 25.43
CA GLY A 516 11.28 -11.73 26.17
C GLY A 516 12.61 -11.81 25.42
N ILE A 517 12.84 -12.83 24.59
CA ILE A 517 14.01 -12.89 23.70
C ILE A 517 13.92 -11.78 22.66
N LEU A 518 12.75 -11.60 22.03
CA LEU A 518 12.50 -10.53 21.07
C LEU A 518 12.71 -9.14 21.69
N GLU A 519 12.25 -8.91 22.92
CA GLU A 519 12.52 -7.69 23.70
C GLU A 519 14.01 -7.44 23.91
N LEU A 520 14.78 -8.49 24.20
CA LEU A 520 16.23 -8.39 24.39
C LEU A 520 16.98 -8.07 23.10
N VAL A 521 16.41 -8.38 21.94
CA VAL A 521 17.00 -8.15 20.62
C VAL A 521 16.18 -7.21 19.74
N GLN A 522 15.39 -6.33 20.35
CA GLN A 522 14.84 -5.17 19.65
C GLN A 522 15.98 -4.28 19.16
N ASN A 523 15.76 -3.57 18.06
CA ASN A 523 16.72 -2.60 17.55
C ASN A 523 16.88 -1.45 18.57
N GLU A 524 18.12 -1.17 18.98
CA GLU A 524 18.43 -0.17 20.02
C GLU A 524 18.07 1.27 19.60
N ASP A 525 17.94 1.53 18.31
CA ASP A 525 17.57 2.84 17.76
C ASP A 525 16.05 3.09 17.74
N GLY A 526 15.24 2.13 18.26
CA GLY A 526 13.79 2.28 18.36
C GLY A 526 13.02 1.92 17.09
N MET A 527 13.68 1.27 16.13
CA MET A 527 13.09 0.89 14.83
C MET A 527 12.29 -0.42 14.85
N THR A 528 12.17 -1.12 15.99
CA THR A 528 11.36 -2.35 16.04
C THR A 528 9.87 -2.00 16.15
N GLU A 529 9.22 -1.90 15.01
CA GLU A 529 7.80 -1.57 14.85
C GLU A 529 6.90 -2.66 15.42
N TRP A 530 7.25 -3.94 15.22
CA TRP A 530 6.54 -5.02 15.89
C TRP A 530 7.37 -6.27 16.17
N SER A 531 6.92 -6.98 17.22
CA SER A 531 7.41 -8.29 17.62
C SER A 531 6.26 -9.29 17.61
N CYS A 532 6.41 -10.39 16.87
CA CYS A 532 5.43 -11.45 16.79
C CYS A 532 5.97 -12.76 17.40
N VAL A 533 5.13 -13.41 18.20
CA VAL A 533 5.32 -14.80 18.65
C VAL A 533 4.12 -15.61 18.16
N TYR A 534 4.37 -16.49 17.22
CA TYR A 534 3.41 -17.43 16.65
C TYR A 534 3.48 -18.77 17.35
N ASN A 535 2.36 -19.28 17.85
CA ASN A 535 2.24 -20.68 18.26
C ASN A 535 1.63 -21.47 17.09
N LEU A 536 2.44 -22.30 16.45
CA LEU A 536 2.10 -23.01 15.22
C LEU A 536 1.14 -24.19 15.46
N ASP A 537 1.10 -24.71 16.69
CA ASP A 537 0.21 -25.82 17.08
C ASP A 537 -1.17 -25.32 17.51
N ASP A 538 -1.23 -24.20 18.24
CA ASP A 538 -2.48 -23.58 18.70
C ASP A 538 -3.08 -22.59 17.69
N PHE A 539 -2.34 -22.25 16.64
CA PHE A 539 -2.72 -21.29 15.59
C PHE A 539 -3.13 -19.93 16.17
N THR A 540 -2.28 -19.42 17.06
CA THR A 540 -2.38 -18.09 17.70
C THR A 540 -1.12 -17.26 17.45
N VAL A 541 -1.27 -15.93 17.46
CA VAL A 541 -0.16 -14.98 17.39
C VAL A 541 -0.29 -13.95 18.51
N THR A 542 0.83 -13.65 19.16
CA THR A 542 0.93 -12.53 20.09
C THR A 542 1.84 -11.46 19.49
N VAL A 543 1.39 -10.22 19.48
CA VAL A 543 2.03 -9.06 18.86
C VAL A 543 2.29 -7.99 19.92
N CYS A 544 3.51 -7.45 19.96
CA CYS A 544 3.85 -6.21 20.65
C CYS A 544 4.25 -5.18 19.60
N LEU A 545 3.87 -3.91 19.78
CA LEU A 545 4.17 -2.81 18.86
C LEU A 545 5.17 -1.85 19.52
N ASP A 546 6.04 -1.23 18.73
CA ASP A 546 6.89 -0.08 19.10
C ASP A 546 7.66 -0.25 20.42
N GLY A 547 8.15 -1.46 20.65
CA GLY A 547 8.82 -1.83 21.90
C GLY A 547 7.94 -1.82 23.16
N ASP A 548 6.62 -1.71 23.07
CA ASP A 548 5.68 -1.82 24.19
C ASP A 548 5.34 -3.29 24.53
N TYR A 549 6.32 -3.99 25.07
CA TYR A 549 6.17 -5.38 25.54
C TYR A 549 5.24 -5.52 26.77
N ALA A 550 4.77 -4.41 27.36
CA ALA A 550 3.87 -4.44 28.50
C ALA A 550 2.40 -4.62 28.10
N ASN A 551 2.04 -4.31 26.85
CA ASN A 551 0.66 -4.36 26.35
C ASN A 551 0.54 -5.23 25.08
N PRO A 552 0.74 -6.56 25.19
CA PRO A 552 0.65 -7.46 24.04
C PRO A 552 -0.80 -7.63 23.55
N TYR A 553 -0.96 -7.77 22.24
CA TYR A 553 -2.20 -8.16 21.57
C TYR A 553 -2.12 -9.63 21.14
N THR A 554 -3.04 -10.47 21.59
CA THR A 554 -3.10 -11.88 21.18
C THR A 554 -4.32 -12.10 20.30
N PHE A 555 -4.11 -12.78 19.18
CA PHE A 555 -5.15 -13.12 18.21
C PHE A 555 -5.17 -14.62 17.96
N SER A 556 -6.37 -15.19 17.87
CA SER A 556 -6.60 -16.55 17.38
C SER A 556 -7.36 -16.53 16.06
N ALA A 557 -7.06 -17.49 15.20
CA ALA A 557 -7.84 -17.75 13.99
C ALA A 557 -9.36 -17.92 14.27
N GLU A 558 -9.75 -18.41 15.45
CA GLU A 558 -11.17 -18.53 15.84
C GLU A 558 -11.91 -17.19 15.90
N GLU A 559 -11.23 -16.08 16.19
CA GLU A 559 -11.84 -14.75 16.28
C GLU A 559 -12.31 -14.24 14.92
N PHE A 560 -11.69 -14.74 13.85
CA PHE A 560 -11.98 -14.36 12.48
C PHE A 560 -12.97 -15.32 11.80
N ARG A 561 -13.25 -16.50 12.34
CA ARG A 561 -14.18 -17.48 11.73
C ARG A 561 -15.64 -17.06 11.86
#